data_AF-I0QLD6-F1
#
_entry.id   AF-I0QLD6-F1
#
_cell.length_a   1.000
_cell.length_b   1.000
_cell.length_c   1.000
_cell.angle_alpha   90.00
_cell.angle_beta   90.00
_cell.angle_gamma   90.00
#
_symmetry.space_group_name_H-M   'P 1'
#
loop_
_entity.id
_entity.type
_entity.pdbx_description
1 polymer ?
#
loop_
_entity_poly.entity_id
_entity_poly.type
_entity_poly.pdbx_seq_one_letter_code
_entity_poly.pdbx_strand_id
1 'polypeptide(L)'
;MKRINITNNIYYSQEKHAFCDKTGSILRLTYSQGKLFELIVMHGQQQPVNKELLIQTIWGKAALFDFSPAINQKIYTLRKELRSLNLEDLIITIPRLGYKVNSDFTITETNSPDSEVGFWRSMLRFFFAGSIKH
;
A
#
# COMPACT_ATOMS: atom_id res chain seq x y z
N MET A 1 5.72 16.69 1.78
CA MET A 1 6.37 15.57 1.04
C MET A 1 6.28 14.31 1.90
N LYS A 2 5.35 13.39 1.60
CA LYS A 2 5.13 12.20 2.41
C LYS A 2 6.16 11.12 2.06
N ARG A 3 6.95 10.72 3.06
CA ARG A 3 7.97 9.67 2.95
C ARG A 3 7.66 8.56 3.95
N ILE A 4 7.83 7.33 3.50
CA ILE A 4 7.63 6.14 4.32
C ILE A 4 8.99 5.46 4.47
N ASN A 5 9.56 5.47 5.67
CA ASN A 5 10.81 4.76 5.94
C ASN A 5 10.50 3.28 6.15
N ILE A 6 11.28 2.42 5.50
CA ILE A 6 11.10 0.96 5.52
C ILE A 6 12.26 0.29 6.25
N THR A 7 13.47 0.76 5.99
CA THR A 7 14.69 0.37 6.69
C THR A 7 15.51 1.63 6.99
N ASN A 8 16.66 1.45 7.65
CA ASN A 8 17.57 2.56 7.93
C ASN A 8 18.09 3.25 6.66
N ASN A 9 18.11 2.56 5.50
CA ASN A 9 18.69 3.07 4.26
C ASN A 9 17.67 3.25 3.13
N ILE A 10 16.51 2.59 3.21
CA ILE A 10 15.50 2.62 2.14
C ILE A 10 14.24 3.31 2.63
N TYR A 11 13.79 4.29 1.85
CA TYR A 11 12.50 4.93 2.02
C TYR A 11 11.69 4.91 0.73
N TYR A 12 10.37 4.90 0.85
CA TYR A 12 9.45 5.08 -0.26
C TYR A 12 9.03 6.55 -0.35
N SER A 13 9.18 7.13 -1.54
CA SER A 13 8.69 8.46 -1.90
C SER A 13 7.34 8.33 -2.59
N GLN A 14 6.29 8.80 -1.94
CA GLN A 14 4.93 8.75 -2.48
C GLN A 14 4.78 9.64 -3.72
N GLU A 15 5.44 10.80 -3.73
CA GLU A 15 5.42 11.74 -4.88
C GLU A 15 6.02 11.12 -6.14
N LYS A 16 7.13 10.37 -5.98
CA LYS A 16 7.85 9.75 -7.10
C LYS A 16 7.35 8.34 -7.44
N HIS A 17 6.42 7.80 -6.64
CA HIS A 17 6.07 6.38 -6.59
C HIS A 17 7.29 5.47 -6.66
N ALA A 18 8.31 5.75 -5.84
CA ALA A 18 9.60 5.08 -5.95
C ALA A 18 10.23 4.77 -4.60
N PHE A 19 10.92 3.64 -4.52
CA PHE A 19 11.85 3.36 -3.44
C PHE A 19 13.17 4.06 -3.75
N CYS A 20 13.74 4.71 -2.75
CA CYS A 20 15.00 5.41 -2.82
C CYS A 20 15.92 4.85 -1.74
N ASP A 21 17.10 4.42 -2.16
CA ASP A 21 18.22 4.19 -1.24
C ASP A 21 19.00 5.49 -1.02
N LYS A 22 19.62 5.65 0.14
CA LYS A 22 20.56 6.74 0.44
C LYS A 22 21.75 6.76 -0.52
N THR A 23 22.07 5.64 -1.16
CA THR A 23 23.14 5.53 -2.17
C THR A 23 22.76 6.07 -3.56
N GLY A 24 21.47 6.40 -3.77
CA GLY A 24 20.98 6.98 -5.03
C GLY A 24 20.25 6.00 -5.96
N SER A 25 20.14 4.71 -5.59
CA SER A 25 19.32 3.75 -6.33
C SER A 25 17.83 4.07 -6.22
N ILE A 26 17.15 4.14 -7.37
CA ILE A 26 15.72 4.46 -7.46
C ILE A 26 14.99 3.31 -8.17
N LEU A 27 14.16 2.58 -7.43
CA LEU A 27 13.21 1.63 -8.01
C LEU A 27 11.85 2.33 -8.17
N ARG A 28 11.49 2.66 -9.41
CA ARG A 28 10.20 3.30 -9.72
C ARG A 28 9.11 2.26 -9.91
N LEU A 29 8.00 2.45 -9.21
CA LEU A 29 6.77 1.72 -9.42
C LEU A 29 5.91 2.44 -10.45
N THR A 30 5.06 1.68 -11.15
CA THR A 30 3.92 2.31 -11.83
C THR A 30 3.00 2.95 -10.80
N TYR A 31 2.21 3.96 -11.22
CA TYR A 31 1.22 4.62 -10.35
C TYR A 31 0.33 3.61 -9.60
N SER A 32 -0.15 2.59 -10.32
CA SER A 32 -1.02 1.56 -9.75
C SER A 32 -0.34 0.66 -8.72
N GLN A 33 0.95 0.33 -8.92
CA GLN A 33 1.74 -0.43 -7.94
C GLN A 33 2.03 0.44 -6.72
N GLY A 34 2.35 1.72 -6.90
CA GLY A 34 2.53 2.68 -5.81
C GLY A 34 1.29 2.80 -4.94
N LYS A 35 0.11 2.95 -5.55
CA LYS A 35 -1.16 2.99 -4.81
C LYS A 35 -1.45 1.70 -4.05
N LEU A 36 -1.24 0.53 -4.67
CA LEU A 36 -1.40 -0.75 -4.00
C LEU A 36 -0.46 -0.88 -2.80
N PHE A 37 0.81 -0.51 -2.98
CA PHE A 37 1.83 -0.51 -1.93
C PHE A 37 1.45 0.41 -0.77
N GLU A 38 1.08 1.66 -1.07
CA GLU A 38 0.63 2.65 -0.07
C GLU A 38 -0.51 2.09 0.80
N LEU A 39 -1.53 1.48 0.18
CA LEU A 39 -2.66 0.89 0.92
C LEU A 39 -2.24 -0.22 1.87
N ILE A 40 -1.37 -1.13 1.40
CA ILE A 40 -0.89 -2.24 2.22
C ILE A 40 -0.03 -1.73 3.36
N VAL A 41 0.81 -0.73 3.13
CA VAL A 41 1.73 -0.24 4.15
C VAL A 41 1.05 0.62 5.20
N MET A 42 -0.02 1.32 4.83
CA MET A 42 -0.83 2.12 5.76
C MET A 42 -1.74 1.26 6.65
N HIS A 43 -2.35 0.21 6.10
CA HIS A 43 -3.37 -0.56 6.81
C HIS A 43 -2.90 -1.96 7.23
N GLY A 44 -1.86 -2.46 6.57
CA GLY A 44 -1.35 -3.82 6.69
C GLY A 44 -0.34 -4.01 7.82
N GLN A 45 -0.07 -3.03 8.68
CA GLN A 45 0.93 -3.24 9.76
C GLN A 45 0.38 -4.12 10.89
N GLN A 46 -0.86 -3.88 11.31
CA GLN A 46 -1.48 -4.62 12.41
C GLN A 46 -2.32 -5.79 11.91
N GLN A 47 -3.17 -5.56 10.90
CA GLN A 47 -4.10 -6.55 10.36
C GLN A 47 -3.94 -6.71 8.85
N PRO A 48 -4.27 -7.88 8.27
CA PRO A 48 -4.20 -8.06 6.82
C PRO A 48 -5.22 -7.15 6.11
N VAL A 49 -4.78 -6.51 5.03
CA VAL A 49 -5.65 -5.75 4.13
C VAL A 49 -6.34 -6.73 3.19
N ASN A 50 -7.68 -6.71 3.22
CA ASN A 50 -8.50 -7.56 2.39
C ASN A 50 -8.34 -7.22 0.89
N LYS A 51 -8.26 -8.25 0.03
CA LYS A 51 -8.27 -8.12 -1.43
C LYS A 51 -9.47 -7.33 -1.95
N GLU A 52 -10.68 -7.55 -1.43
CA GLU A 52 -11.87 -6.81 -1.84
C GLU A 52 -11.70 -5.30 -1.58
N LEU A 53 -11.12 -4.92 -0.45
CA LEU A 53 -10.84 -3.51 -0.14
C LEU A 53 -9.80 -2.93 -1.11
N LEU A 54 -8.75 -3.68 -1.43
CA LEU A 54 -7.74 -3.26 -2.42
C LEU A 54 -8.36 -3.07 -3.81
N ILE A 55 -9.22 -4.00 -4.23
CA ILE A 55 -9.93 -3.93 -5.51
C ILE A 55 -10.83 -2.69 -5.55
N GLN A 56 -11.68 -2.51 -4.54
CA GLN A 56 -12.59 -1.36 -4.46
C GLN A 56 -11.85 -0.03 -4.43
N THR A 57 -10.67 0.03 -3.81
CA THR A 57 -9.91 1.28 -3.73
C THR A 57 -9.21 1.62 -5.05
N ILE A 58 -8.74 0.61 -5.79
CA ILE A 58 -8.02 0.82 -7.04
C ILE A 58 -8.97 0.97 -8.25
N TRP A 59 -10.06 0.19 -8.29
CA TRP A 59 -11.01 0.14 -9.43
C TRP A 59 -12.42 0.67 -9.10
N GLY A 60 -12.70 1.02 -7.84
CA GLY A 60 -13.98 1.59 -7.40
C GLY A 60 -15.01 0.57 -6.91
N LYS A 61 -16.07 1.07 -6.24
CA LYS A 61 -17.17 0.26 -5.67
C LYS A 61 -18.02 -0.47 -6.73
N ALA A 62 -17.96 -0.03 -7.99
CA ALA A 62 -18.71 -0.60 -9.10
C ALA A 62 -17.87 -1.59 -9.94
N ALA A 63 -16.82 -2.18 -9.37
CA ALA A 63 -16.06 -3.23 -10.04
C ALA A 63 -17.00 -4.40 -10.42
N LEU A 64 -17.39 -4.48 -11.69
CA LEU A 64 -18.29 -5.51 -12.22
C LEU A 64 -17.59 -6.87 -12.42
N PHE A 65 -16.28 -6.93 -12.21
CA PHE A 65 -15.43 -8.09 -12.47
C PHE A 65 -14.59 -8.46 -11.25
N ASP A 66 -14.24 -9.74 -11.13
CA ASP A 66 -13.26 -10.20 -10.15
C ASP A 66 -11.84 -9.77 -10.57
N PHE A 67 -11.31 -8.74 -9.90
CA PHE A 67 -9.94 -8.25 -10.09
C PHE A 67 -8.92 -8.93 -9.17
N SER A 68 -9.29 -9.99 -8.45
CA SER A 68 -8.36 -10.75 -7.60
C SER A 68 -7.13 -11.28 -8.35
N PRO A 69 -7.23 -11.80 -9.58
CA PRO A 69 -6.06 -12.18 -10.37
C PRO A 69 -5.12 -10.99 -10.65
N ALA A 70 -5.67 -9.81 -10.92
CA ALA A 70 -4.88 -8.60 -11.17
C ALA A 70 -4.15 -8.13 -9.91
N ILE A 71 -4.79 -8.20 -8.74
CA ILE A 71 -4.13 -7.94 -7.46
C ILE A 71 -2.99 -8.93 -7.23
N ASN A 72 -3.23 -10.24 -7.42
CA ASN A 72 -2.21 -11.27 -7.23
C ASN A 72 -1.00 -11.01 -8.14
N GLN A 73 -1.24 -10.69 -9.42
CA GLN A 73 -0.19 -10.36 -10.38
C GLN A 73 0.59 -9.12 -9.95
N LYS A 74 -0.10 -8.05 -9.53
CA LYS A 74 0.57 -6.83 -9.04
C LYS A 74 1.44 -7.10 -7.82
N ILE A 75 0.97 -7.90 -6.87
CA ILE A 75 1.75 -8.29 -5.69
C ILE A 75 2.97 -9.13 -6.07
N TYR A 76 2.79 -10.08 -6.99
CA TYR A 76 3.91 -10.88 -7.49
C TYR A 76 4.98 -10.01 -8.14
N THR A 77 4.59 -9.10 -9.04
CA THR A 77 5.51 -8.18 -9.71
C THR A 77 6.18 -7.25 -8.70
N LEU A 78 5.42 -6.69 -7.75
CA LEU A 78 5.96 -5.82 -6.70
C LEU A 78 7.01 -6.55 -5.86
N ARG A 79 6.74 -7.77 -5.39
CA ARG A 79 7.75 -8.56 -4.65
C ARG A 79 8.99 -8.82 -5.48
N LYS A 80 8.85 -9.11 -6.77
CA LYS A 80 9.99 -9.32 -7.68
C LYS A 80 10.84 -8.05 -7.82
N GLU A 81 10.21 -6.88 -7.94
CA GLU A 81 10.91 -5.59 -7.99
C GLU A 81 11.64 -5.31 -6.67
N LEU A 82 10.98 -5.58 -5.53
CA LEU A 82 11.53 -5.41 -4.19
C LEU A 82 12.72 -6.33 -3.87
N ARG A 83 12.86 -7.48 -4.54
CA ARG A 83 14.05 -8.35 -4.41
C ARG A 83 15.36 -7.62 -4.72
N SER A 84 15.34 -6.67 -5.66
CA SER A 84 16.53 -5.87 -5.98
C SER A 84 17.02 -4.98 -4.83
N LEU A 85 16.17 -4.81 -3.81
CA LEU A 85 16.42 -4.01 -2.61
C LEU A 85 16.47 -4.87 -1.33
N ASN A 86 16.44 -6.20 -1.44
CA ASN A 86 16.30 -7.13 -0.31
C ASN A 86 15.03 -6.90 0.53
N LEU A 87 13.93 -6.49 -0.12
CA LEU A 87 12.64 -6.18 0.49
C LEU A 87 11.51 -7.13 0.03
N GLU A 88 11.83 -8.28 -0.54
CA GLU A 88 10.85 -9.20 -1.13
C GLU A 88 9.80 -9.72 -0.16
N ASP A 89 10.17 -9.86 1.11
CA ASP A 89 9.30 -10.34 2.18
C ASP A 89 8.59 -9.20 2.91
N LEU A 90 8.73 -7.95 2.44
CA LEU A 90 8.08 -6.78 3.05
C LEU A 90 6.55 -6.93 3.09
N ILE A 91 5.97 -7.54 2.05
CA ILE A 91 4.54 -7.80 1.95
C ILE A 91 4.33 -9.31 1.97
N ILE A 92 3.65 -9.81 2.99
CA ILE A 92 3.30 -11.22 3.15
C ILE A 92 1.83 -11.47 2.80
N THR A 93 1.54 -12.69 2.34
CA THR A 93 0.18 -13.12 2.05
C THR A 93 -0.35 -13.88 3.25
N ILE A 94 -1.51 -13.47 3.76
CA ILE A 94 -2.22 -14.18 4.80
C ILE A 94 -3.38 -14.93 4.13
N PRO A 95 -3.37 -16.28 4.13
CA PRO A 95 -4.36 -17.09 3.44
C PRO A 95 -5.79 -16.67 3.81
N ARG A 96 -6.64 -16.50 2.79
CA ARG A 96 -8.06 -16.10 2.92
C ARG A 96 -8.32 -14.71 3.52
N LEU A 97 -7.31 -14.02 4.05
CA LEU A 97 -7.46 -12.71 4.69
C LEU A 97 -6.90 -11.56 3.82
N GLY A 98 -5.83 -11.80 3.05
CA GLY A 98 -5.29 -10.80 2.13
C GLY A 98 -3.79 -10.59 2.30
N TYR A 99 -3.36 -9.33 2.38
CA TYR A 99 -1.94 -8.94 2.41
C TYR A 99 -1.59 -8.11 3.63
N LYS A 100 -0.44 -8.38 4.22
CA LYS A 100 0.03 -7.71 5.43
C LYS A 100 1.48 -7.26 5.23
N VAL A 101 1.89 -6.20 5.90
CA VAL A 101 3.31 -5.87 6.07
C VAL A 101 3.91 -6.93 6.99
N ASN A 102 5.07 -7.45 6.64
CA ASN A 102 5.80 -8.37 7.52
C ASN A 102 6.24 -7.64 8.79
N SER A 103 5.99 -8.27 9.95
CA SER A 103 6.35 -7.76 11.28
C SER A 103 7.85 -7.55 11.47
N ASP A 104 8.69 -8.18 10.65
CA ASP A 104 10.14 -7.99 10.68
C ASP A 104 10.54 -6.58 10.17
N PHE A 105 9.62 -5.87 9.52
CA PHE A 105 9.85 -4.52 9.01
C PHE A 105 9.11 -3.49 9.88
N THR A 106 9.85 -2.47 10.33
CA THR A 106 9.27 -1.32 11.02
C THR A 106 9.06 -0.19 10.02
N ILE A 107 7.82 -0.04 9.59
CA ILE A 107 7.42 1.08 8.73
C ILE A 107 7.15 2.31 9.60
N THR A 108 7.75 3.44 9.25
CA THR A 108 7.40 4.74 9.86
C THR A 108 7.10 5.79 8.81
N GLU A 109 6.04 6.55 9.03
CA GLU A 109 5.65 7.65 8.16
C GLU A 109 6.22 8.97 8.70
N THR A 110 6.96 9.71 7.89
CA THR A 110 7.40 11.07 8.23
C THR A 110 6.49 12.06 7.52
N ASN A 111 5.47 12.53 8.23
CA ASN A 111 4.59 13.59 7.75
C ASN A 111 5.06 14.95 8.23
N SER A 112 5.02 15.94 7.34
CA SER A 112 4.84 17.33 7.76
C SER A 112 3.38 17.51 8.21
N PRO A 113 3.08 18.28 9.28
CA PRO A 113 1.79 18.26 10.00
C PRO A 113 0.52 18.59 9.20
N ASP A 114 0.61 19.10 7.96
CA ASP A 114 -0.53 19.75 7.29
C ASP A 114 -1.46 18.83 6.47
N SER A 115 -1.25 17.51 6.42
CA SER A 115 -1.93 16.64 5.43
C SER A 115 -2.94 15.60 5.95
N GLU A 116 -3.09 15.43 7.27
CA GLU A 116 -4.02 14.43 7.82
C GLU A 116 -5.50 14.80 7.64
N VAL A 117 -5.85 16.08 7.80
CA VAL A 117 -7.26 16.50 7.95
C VAL A 117 -8.08 16.33 6.66
N GLY A 118 -7.45 16.50 5.48
CA GLY A 118 -8.14 16.35 4.19
C GLY A 118 -8.35 14.90 3.78
N PHE A 119 -7.37 14.03 4.08
CA PHE A 119 -7.36 12.64 3.67
C PHE A 119 -8.36 11.80 4.47
N TRP A 120 -8.37 11.94 5.80
CA TRP A 120 -9.33 11.23 6.66
C TRP A 120 -10.78 11.64 6.38
N ARG A 121 -11.04 12.91 6.02
CA ARG A 121 -12.40 13.35 5.61
C ARG A 121 -12.87 12.67 4.32
N SER A 122 -11.96 12.46 3.36
CA SER A 122 -12.30 11.78 2.12
C SER A 122 -12.48 10.27 2.35
N MET A 123 -11.61 9.68 3.18
CA MET A 123 -11.63 8.25 3.50
C MET A 123 -12.82 7.85 4.40
N LEU A 124 -13.16 8.64 5.42
CA LEU A 124 -14.33 8.40 6.29
C LEU A 124 -15.64 8.40 5.52
N ARG A 125 -15.77 9.22 4.46
CA ARG A 125 -16.93 9.17 3.56
C ARG A 125 -17.09 7.80 2.89
N PHE A 126 -16.00 7.11 2.57
CA PHE A 126 -16.07 5.78 1.97
C PHE A 126 -16.49 4.70 2.96
N PHE A 127 -16.08 4.81 4.24
CA PHE A 127 -16.44 3.90 5.32
C PHE A 127 -17.87 4.11 5.84
N PHE A 128 -18.35 5.35 5.99
CA PHE A 128 -19.70 5.63 6.53
C PHE A 128 -20.84 5.56 5.50
N ALA A 129 -20.54 5.57 4.19
CA ALA A 129 -21.57 5.47 3.15
C ALA A 129 -22.24 4.08 3.02
N GLY A 130 -21.98 3.14 3.95
CA GLY A 130 -22.55 1.79 3.96
C GLY A 130 -23.43 1.45 5.16
N SER A 131 -23.61 2.36 6.13
CA SER A 131 -24.30 2.03 7.39
C SER A 131 -25.56 2.87 7.63
N ILE A 132 -26.49 2.89 6.68
CA ILE A 132 -27.91 3.15 6.95
C ILE A 132 -28.74 2.31 5.95
N LYS A 133 -29.16 1.13 6.38
CA LYS A 133 -30.43 0.54 5.91
C LYS A 133 -31.28 0.35 7.16
N HIS A 134 -32.30 1.20 7.28
CA HIS A 134 -33.46 0.97 8.13
C HIS A 134 -34.27 -0.22 7.62
#